data_AF-A0A3D3W6Y2-F1
#
_entry.id   AF-A0A3D3W6Y2-F1
#
_cell.length_a   1.000
_cell.length_b   1.000
_cell.length_c   1.000
_cell.angle_alpha   90.00
_cell.angle_beta   90.00
_cell.angle_gamma   90.00
#
_symmetry.space_group_name_H-M   'P 1'
#
loop_
_entity.id
_entity.type
_entity.pdbx_description
1 polymer ?
#
loop_
_entity_poly.entity_id
_entity_poly.type
_entity_poly.pdbx_seq_one_letter_code
_entity_poly.pdbx_strand_id
1 'polypeptide(L)'
;VVERGVCAMVRTGILLVVAGVVLLSVCAAGETMQFRGADGTGVFPEQVLRTNWENGEGVAWKVANPAAGWAQPVIHGGHLYVAGAVGEGVSKPANFASGVKSPQSMGVSLFAKAPKTPLTWKLFCLSLEDGRTLWEQPIVEKLASYPIHPSNSWQTETPAADDNGVYV
;
A
#
# COMPACT_ATOMS: atom_id res chain seq x y z
N VAL A 1 56.29 -17.46 -13.49
CA VAL A 1 55.57 -16.16 -13.44
C VAL A 1 54.20 -16.25 -14.12
N VAL A 2 54.10 -16.91 -15.28
CA VAL A 2 52.85 -17.04 -16.06
C VAL A 2 51.71 -17.79 -15.32
N GLU A 3 51.99 -18.89 -14.61
CA GLU A 3 50.96 -19.67 -13.90
C GLU A 3 50.31 -18.94 -12.70
N ARG A 4 51.06 -18.04 -12.04
CA ARG A 4 50.52 -17.25 -10.93
C ARG A 4 49.52 -16.18 -11.40
N GLY A 5 49.67 -15.69 -12.64
CA GLY A 5 48.78 -14.69 -13.23
C GLY A 5 47.44 -15.28 -13.65
N VAL A 6 47.41 -16.48 -14.22
CA VAL A 6 46.18 -17.18 -14.63
C VAL A 6 45.33 -17.53 -13.41
N CYS A 7 45.95 -18.01 -12.32
CA CYS A 7 45.25 -18.35 -11.08
C CYS A 7 44.66 -17.12 -10.37
N ALA A 8 45.32 -15.96 -10.44
CA ALA A 8 44.80 -14.69 -9.92
C ALA A 8 43.60 -14.19 -10.75
N MET A 9 43.67 -14.25 -12.08
CA MET A 9 42.62 -13.77 -12.98
C MET A 9 41.33 -14.60 -12.87
N VAL A 10 41.44 -15.92 -12.69
CA VAL A 10 40.30 -16.82 -12.44
C VAL A 10 39.67 -16.56 -11.07
N ARG A 11 40.48 -16.28 -10.03
CA ARG A 11 39.98 -15.92 -8.69
C ARG A 11 39.23 -14.58 -8.69
N THR A 12 39.74 -13.57 -9.38
CA THR A 12 39.07 -12.27 -9.50
C THR A 12 37.79 -12.36 -10.31
N GLY A 13 37.77 -13.16 -11.39
CA GLY A 13 36.56 -13.43 -12.17
C GLY A 13 35.47 -14.15 -11.37
N ILE A 14 35.84 -15.17 -10.58
CA ILE A 14 34.90 -15.87 -9.69
C ILE A 14 34.36 -14.93 -8.60
N LEU A 15 35.20 -14.08 -8.00
CA LEU A 15 34.76 -13.09 -7.01
C LEU A 15 33.76 -12.07 -7.59
N LEU A 16 33.95 -11.63 -8.84
CA LEU A 16 33.03 -10.72 -9.52
C LEU A 16 31.70 -11.40 -9.89
N VAL A 17 31.73 -12.67 -10.32
CA VAL A 17 30.51 -13.45 -10.59
C VAL A 17 29.73 -13.74 -9.30
N VAL A 18 30.41 -14.11 -8.22
CA VAL A 18 29.77 -14.33 -6.91
C VAL A 18 29.18 -13.03 -6.37
N ALA A 19 29.87 -11.89 -6.49
CA ALA A 19 29.33 -10.59 -6.12
C ALA A 19 28.09 -10.20 -6.98
N GLY A 20 28.10 -10.51 -8.28
CA GLY A 20 26.96 -10.28 -9.18
C GLY A 20 25.73 -11.15 -8.85
N VAL A 21 25.94 -12.41 -8.47
CA VAL A 21 24.86 -13.33 -8.07
C VAL A 21 24.27 -12.96 -6.70
N VAL A 22 25.09 -12.45 -5.78
CA VAL A 22 24.61 -11.97 -4.46
C VAL A 22 23.77 -10.68 -4.59
N LEU A 23 24.10 -9.80 -5.56
CA LEU A 23 23.31 -8.58 -5.82
C LEU A 23 21.94 -8.85 -6.46
N LEU A 24 21.78 -9.95 -7.18
CA LEU A 24 20.49 -10.37 -7.76
C LEU A 24 19.53 -10.97 -6.74
N SER A 25 20.00 -11.24 -5.51
CA SER A 25 19.22 -11.87 -4.45
C SER A 25 18.70 -10.88 -3.42
N VAL A 26 18.55 -9.59 -3.77
CA VAL A 26 17.61 -8.72 -3.05
C VAL A 26 16.21 -9.24 -3.34
N CYS A 27 15.83 -10.27 -2.59
CA CYS A 27 14.55 -10.92 -2.66
C CYS A 27 13.44 -9.88 -2.46
N ALA A 28 12.40 -10.04 -3.28
CA ALA A 28 11.02 -9.58 -3.16
C ALA A 28 10.33 -9.99 -1.83
N ALA A 29 11.05 -9.97 -0.71
CA ALA A 29 10.49 -10.33 0.58
C ALA A 29 9.52 -9.24 1.04
N GLY A 30 8.23 -9.59 1.09
CA GLY A 30 7.18 -8.68 1.55
C GLY A 30 6.47 -7.88 0.44
N GLU A 31 6.67 -8.23 -0.83
CA GLU A 31 5.88 -7.67 -1.92
C GLU A 31 4.39 -8.04 -1.76
N THR A 32 3.53 -7.04 -1.86
CA THR A 32 2.08 -7.22 -1.81
C THR A 32 1.45 -6.41 -2.93
N MET A 33 1.73 -6.82 -4.17
CA MET A 33 1.38 -6.10 -5.39
C MET A 33 -0.13 -5.99 -5.68
N GLN A 34 -1.00 -6.68 -4.95
CA GLN A 34 -2.45 -6.63 -5.15
C GLN A 34 -3.23 -6.99 -3.88
N PHE A 35 -4.55 -6.75 -3.92
CA PHE A 35 -5.48 -7.17 -2.88
C PHE A 35 -5.30 -8.64 -2.55
N ARG A 36 -5.18 -8.97 -1.27
CA ARG A 36 -4.99 -10.34 -0.77
C ARG A 36 -3.64 -11.00 -1.16
N GLY A 37 -2.64 -10.21 -1.52
CA GLY A 37 -1.27 -10.68 -1.72
C GLY A 37 -1.02 -11.30 -3.10
N ALA A 38 0.18 -11.81 -3.33
CA ALA A 38 0.65 -12.25 -4.66
C ALA A 38 -0.30 -13.23 -5.37
N ASP A 39 -0.88 -14.18 -4.64
CA ASP A 39 -1.79 -15.20 -5.19
C ASP A 39 -3.28 -14.85 -5.01
N GLY A 40 -3.61 -13.69 -4.43
CA GLY A 40 -4.99 -13.26 -4.18
C GLY A 40 -5.74 -14.07 -3.11
N THR A 41 -5.05 -14.95 -2.38
CA THR A 41 -5.66 -15.87 -1.39
C THR A 41 -5.85 -15.24 -0.01
N GLY A 42 -5.09 -14.17 0.29
CA GLY A 42 -5.06 -13.54 1.61
C GLY A 42 -4.23 -14.35 2.61
N VAL A 43 -3.44 -15.31 2.13
CA VAL A 43 -2.54 -16.13 2.93
C VAL A 43 -1.13 -15.60 2.74
N PHE A 44 -0.45 -15.27 3.83
CA PHE A 44 0.95 -14.95 3.84
C PHE A 44 1.75 -16.22 4.17
N PRO A 45 2.93 -16.44 3.56
CA PRO A 45 3.81 -17.56 3.92
C PRO A 45 4.06 -17.62 5.43
N GLU A 46 4.22 -18.83 5.97
CA GLU A 46 4.54 -18.99 7.38
C GLU A 46 5.85 -18.28 7.69
N GLN A 47 5.80 -17.35 8.64
CA GLN A 47 6.94 -16.60 9.11
C GLN A 47 6.82 -16.34 10.60
N VAL A 48 7.96 -16.14 11.26
CA VAL A 48 7.99 -15.79 12.68
C VAL A 48 7.49 -14.36 12.84
N LEU A 49 6.19 -14.23 13.09
CA LEU A 49 5.55 -12.95 13.38
C LEU A 49 5.70 -12.60 14.85
N ARG A 50 5.89 -11.31 15.12
CA ARG A 50 5.73 -10.79 16.48
C ARG A 50 4.27 -10.90 16.89
N THR A 51 4.05 -11.34 18.12
CA THR A 51 2.71 -11.46 18.73
C THR A 51 2.37 -10.29 19.65
N ASN A 52 3.35 -9.42 19.95
CA ASN A 52 3.18 -8.20 20.72
C ASN A 52 3.57 -6.98 19.88
N TRP A 53 2.66 -6.01 19.79
CA TRP A 53 2.80 -4.77 19.02
C TRP A 53 2.54 -3.52 19.88
N GLU A 54 2.58 -3.63 21.20
CA GLU A 54 2.33 -2.48 22.08
C GLU A 54 3.49 -1.47 22.08
N ASN A 55 3.11 -0.21 21.86
CA ASN A 55 3.87 1.04 21.94
C ASN A 55 5.36 0.97 22.39
N GLY A 56 6.25 0.57 21.49
CA GLY A 56 7.67 0.99 21.56
C GLY A 56 8.67 -0.01 21.03
N GLU A 57 8.48 -1.31 21.26
CA GLU A 57 9.43 -2.34 20.79
C GLU A 57 8.90 -3.09 19.57
N GLY A 58 9.59 -2.97 18.44
CA GLY A 58 9.30 -3.74 17.23
C GLY A 58 8.37 -3.08 16.21
N VAL A 59 7.83 -1.90 16.49
CA VAL A 59 7.23 -1.05 15.45
C VAL A 59 8.36 -0.36 14.67
N ALA A 60 8.47 -0.64 13.38
CA ALA A 60 9.50 -0.03 12.53
C ALA A 60 9.31 1.49 12.41
N TRP A 61 8.09 1.92 12.09
CA TRP A 61 7.72 3.33 12.00
C TRP A 61 6.19 3.49 12.08
N LYS A 62 5.73 4.73 12.30
CA LYS A 62 4.32 5.12 12.25
C LYS A 62 4.20 6.44 11.51
N VAL A 63 3.18 6.55 10.66
CA VAL A 63 2.85 7.79 9.95
C VAL A 63 1.37 8.08 10.04
N ALA A 64 1.02 9.36 9.95
CA ALA A 64 -0.36 9.76 9.79
C ALA A 64 -0.89 9.23 8.44
N ASN A 65 -2.10 8.67 8.44
CA ASN A 65 -2.71 8.19 7.21
C ASN A 65 -2.97 9.38 6.27
N PRO A 66 -2.40 9.41 5.04
CA PRO A 66 -2.47 10.58 4.18
C PRO A 66 -3.85 10.83 3.56
N ALA A 67 -4.73 9.81 3.52
CA ALA A 67 -6.07 9.93 2.96
C ALA A 67 -7.07 8.94 3.58
N ALA A 68 -8.37 9.22 3.45
CA ALA A 68 -9.38 8.25 3.88
C ALA A 68 -9.66 7.23 2.78
N GLY A 69 -9.75 5.96 3.18
CA GLY A 69 -10.01 4.85 2.27
C GLY A 69 -10.05 3.53 3.04
N TRP A 70 -10.71 2.54 2.46
CA TRP A 70 -10.65 1.13 2.87
C TRP A 70 -9.66 0.33 2.03
N ALA A 71 -9.11 0.92 0.96
CA ALA A 71 -8.05 0.33 0.18
C ALA A 71 -6.91 -0.17 1.08
N GLN A 72 -6.55 -1.43 0.90
CA GLN A 72 -5.31 -1.97 1.45
C GLN A 72 -4.11 -1.30 0.78
N PRO A 73 -3.03 -1.02 1.53
CA PRO A 73 -1.79 -0.61 0.91
C PRO A 73 -1.17 -1.78 0.12
N VAL A 74 -0.46 -1.45 -0.95
CA VAL A 74 0.33 -2.42 -1.73
C VAL A 74 1.81 -2.08 -1.67
N ILE A 75 2.67 -3.09 -1.66
CA ILE A 75 4.12 -2.93 -1.59
C ILE A 75 4.71 -3.40 -2.90
N HIS A 76 5.52 -2.54 -3.52
CA HIS A 76 6.34 -2.91 -4.66
C HIS A 76 7.66 -2.15 -4.72
N GLY A 77 8.78 -2.86 -4.91
CA GLY A 77 10.08 -2.26 -5.20
C GLY A 77 10.59 -1.32 -4.09
N GLY A 78 10.35 -1.66 -2.83
CA GLY A 78 10.72 -0.84 -1.67
C GLY A 78 9.79 0.36 -1.40
N HIS A 79 8.67 0.44 -2.11
CA HIS A 79 7.67 1.48 -1.96
C HIS A 79 6.36 0.91 -1.41
N LEU A 80 5.68 1.69 -0.57
CA LEU A 80 4.34 1.44 -0.09
C LEU A 80 3.37 2.40 -0.77
N TYR A 81 2.39 1.87 -1.49
CA TYR A 81 1.38 2.65 -2.18
C TYR A 81 0.07 2.62 -1.42
N VAL A 82 -0.49 3.81 -1.16
CA VAL A 82 -1.78 4.01 -0.49
C VAL A 82 -2.69 4.76 -1.44
N ALA A 83 -3.84 4.18 -1.78
CA ALA A 83 -4.89 4.89 -2.48
C ALA A 83 -5.89 5.46 -1.46
N GLY A 84 -6.35 6.68 -1.68
CA GLY A 84 -7.38 7.28 -0.83
C GLY A 84 -8.03 8.51 -1.44
N ALA A 85 -9.12 8.94 -0.81
CA ALA A 85 -9.78 10.19 -1.13
C ALA A 85 -9.46 11.27 -0.09
N VAL A 86 -9.34 12.50 -0.56
CA VAL A 86 -9.22 13.71 0.27
C VAL A 86 -10.28 14.72 -0.15
N GLY A 87 -10.72 15.55 0.78
CA GLY A 87 -11.73 16.57 0.53
C GLY A 87 -12.52 16.91 1.79
N GLU A 88 -13.36 17.95 1.70
CA GLU A 88 -14.23 18.33 2.80
C GLU A 88 -15.26 17.23 3.10
N GLY A 89 -15.46 16.92 4.38
CA GLY A 89 -16.41 15.89 4.81
C GLY A 89 -15.95 14.45 4.54
N VAL A 90 -14.74 14.26 4.01
CA VAL A 90 -14.11 12.93 3.93
C VAL A 90 -13.61 12.54 5.30
N SER A 91 -14.24 11.54 5.91
CA SER A 91 -13.89 11.04 7.24
C SER A 91 -13.73 9.52 7.23
N LYS A 92 -13.16 8.99 8.32
CA LYS A 92 -13.16 7.55 8.57
C LYS A 92 -14.60 7.01 8.54
N PRO A 93 -14.88 5.92 7.81
CA PRO A 93 -16.21 5.33 7.79
C PRO A 93 -16.61 4.78 9.16
N ALA A 94 -17.91 4.71 9.42
CA ALA A 94 -18.44 4.03 10.59
C ALA A 94 -18.07 2.54 10.55
N ASN A 95 -17.94 1.91 11.72
CA ASN A 95 -17.81 0.46 11.78
C ASN A 95 -19.08 -0.21 11.21
N PHE A 96 -18.98 -1.51 10.89
CA PHE A 96 -20.09 -2.26 10.29
C PHE A 96 -21.40 -2.09 11.08
N ALA A 97 -21.38 -2.35 12.39
CA ALA A 97 -22.57 -2.33 13.22
C ALA A 97 -23.25 -0.94 13.28
N SER A 98 -22.46 0.12 13.43
CA SER A 98 -22.95 1.50 13.48
C SER A 98 -23.41 1.98 12.11
N GLY A 99 -22.72 1.58 11.04
CA GLY A 99 -23.07 1.98 9.69
C GLY A 99 -24.38 1.35 9.24
N VAL A 100 -24.55 0.03 9.37
CA VAL A 100 -25.77 -0.67 8.93
C VAL A 100 -27.02 -0.30 9.74
N LYS A 101 -26.84 0.12 11.00
CA LYS A 101 -27.93 0.61 11.87
C LYS A 101 -28.20 2.11 11.74
N SER A 102 -27.47 2.82 10.89
CA SER A 102 -27.67 4.25 10.71
C SER A 102 -29.06 4.52 10.11
N PRO A 103 -29.69 5.67 10.41
CA PRO A 103 -30.95 6.05 9.76
C PRO A 103 -30.85 6.06 8.23
N GLN A 104 -29.70 6.48 7.70
CA GLN A 104 -29.40 6.44 6.27
C GLN A 104 -29.49 5.02 5.71
N SER A 105 -28.95 4.02 6.41
CA SER A 105 -28.97 2.61 5.98
C SER A 105 -30.32 1.93 6.20
N MET A 106 -31.12 2.39 7.16
CA MET A 106 -32.41 1.80 7.55
C MET A 106 -33.63 2.36 6.78
N GLY A 107 -33.44 2.85 5.56
CA GLY A 107 -34.54 3.31 4.70
C GLY A 107 -34.91 4.79 4.80
N VAL A 108 -34.22 5.57 5.65
CA VAL A 108 -34.28 7.04 5.64
C VAL A 108 -33.27 7.64 4.63
N SER A 109 -32.68 6.78 3.78
CA SER A 109 -31.67 7.11 2.76
C SER A 109 -32.09 8.21 1.78
N LEU A 110 -33.40 8.46 1.62
CA LEU A 110 -33.95 9.53 0.76
C LEU A 110 -33.38 10.92 1.06
N PHE A 111 -32.83 11.18 2.25
CA PHE A 111 -32.22 12.47 2.60
C PHE A 111 -30.69 12.46 2.61
N ALA A 112 -30.05 11.34 2.29
CA ALA A 112 -28.61 11.31 2.15
C ALA A 112 -28.19 12.18 0.96
N LYS A 113 -27.32 13.15 1.21
CA LYS A 113 -26.86 14.09 0.18
C LYS A 113 -25.47 13.72 -0.27
N ALA A 114 -25.25 13.80 -1.57
CA ALA A 114 -23.90 13.77 -2.12
C ALA A 114 -23.08 14.97 -1.57
N PRO A 115 -21.74 14.85 -1.50
CA PRO A 115 -20.85 15.97 -1.24
C PRO A 115 -21.17 17.17 -2.12
N LYS A 116 -21.02 18.38 -1.58
CA LYS A 116 -21.22 19.64 -2.32
C LYS A 116 -19.93 20.20 -2.91
N THR A 117 -18.79 19.69 -2.46
CA THR A 117 -17.46 20.06 -2.90
C THR A 117 -16.81 18.85 -3.59
N PRO A 118 -15.95 19.08 -4.59
CA PRO A 118 -15.20 18.00 -5.21
C PRO A 118 -14.36 17.22 -4.20
N LEU A 119 -14.25 15.92 -4.44
CA LEU A 119 -13.28 15.05 -3.79
C LEU A 119 -12.13 14.80 -4.75
N THR A 120 -10.92 14.67 -4.21
CA THR A 120 -9.74 14.27 -4.99
C THR A 120 -9.32 12.88 -4.56
N TRP A 121 -9.35 11.93 -5.49
CA TRP A 121 -8.77 10.61 -5.32
C TRP A 121 -7.29 10.69 -5.66
N LYS A 122 -6.45 10.20 -4.74
CA LYS A 122 -5.00 10.31 -4.82
C LYS A 122 -4.35 8.95 -4.57
N LEU A 123 -3.23 8.74 -5.26
CA LEU A 123 -2.25 7.72 -4.93
C LEU A 123 -1.09 8.37 -4.18
N PHE A 124 -0.69 7.78 -3.06
CA PHE A 124 0.46 8.20 -2.27
C PHE A 124 1.51 7.11 -2.34
N CYS A 125 2.76 7.49 -2.56
CA CYS A 125 3.91 6.61 -2.48
C CYS A 125 4.74 6.98 -1.26
N LEU A 126 4.91 6.01 -0.37
CA LEU A 126 5.71 6.12 0.83
C LEU A 126 6.95 5.23 0.69
N SER A 127 8.05 5.64 1.28
CA SER A 127 9.22 4.78 1.45
C SER A 127 8.90 3.68 2.46
N LEU A 128 9.16 2.43 2.10
CA LEU A 128 8.93 1.29 3.01
C LEU A 128 9.92 1.30 4.20
N GLU A 129 11.07 1.94 4.03
CA GLU A 129 12.15 1.99 5.03
C GLU A 129 11.77 2.87 6.23
N ASP A 130 11.21 4.05 5.98
CA ASP A 130 10.99 5.09 7.00
C ASP A 130 9.56 5.64 7.05
N GLY A 131 8.68 5.17 6.15
CA GLY A 131 7.29 5.62 6.03
C GLY A 131 7.12 7.02 5.43
N ARG A 132 8.20 7.70 5.05
CA ARG A 132 8.13 9.07 4.52
C ARG A 132 7.41 9.09 3.17
N THR A 133 6.46 10.02 3.01
CA THR A 133 5.84 10.28 1.70
C THR A 133 6.90 10.77 0.72
N LEU A 134 7.08 10.03 -0.37
CA LEU A 134 7.99 10.36 -1.46
C LEU A 134 7.30 11.24 -2.50
N TRP A 135 6.06 10.90 -2.84
CA TRP A 135 5.23 11.68 -3.74
C TRP A 135 3.74 11.37 -3.53
N GLU A 136 2.90 12.26 -4.04
CA GLU A 136 1.47 12.09 -4.16
C GLU A 136 1.03 12.43 -5.59
N GLN A 137 0.06 11.67 -6.12
CA GLN A 137 -0.46 11.87 -7.46
C GLN A 137 -2.00 11.91 -7.43
N PRO A 138 -2.64 13.02 -7.84
CA PRO A 138 -4.07 13.04 -8.07
C PRO A 138 -4.43 12.16 -9.27
N ILE A 139 -5.37 11.25 -9.08
CA ILE A 139 -5.87 10.35 -10.13
C ILE A 139 -7.07 11.00 -10.80
N VAL A 140 -8.04 11.43 -9.98
CA VAL A 140 -9.25 12.09 -10.44
C VAL A 140 -9.74 13.08 -9.38
N GLU A 141 -10.24 14.22 -9.82
CA GLU A 141 -10.98 15.15 -8.99
C GLU A 141 -12.39 15.30 -9.55
N LYS A 142 -13.38 15.05 -8.72
CA LYS A 142 -14.78 15.05 -9.16
C LYS A 142 -15.73 15.35 -8.02
N LEU A 143 -16.81 16.04 -8.34
CA LEU A 143 -17.99 16.09 -7.48
C LEU A 143 -18.71 14.74 -7.50
N ALA A 144 -18.70 14.04 -6.37
CA ALA A 144 -19.38 12.77 -6.23
C ALA A 144 -20.88 12.93 -6.54
N SER A 145 -21.41 12.06 -7.42
CA SER A 145 -22.79 12.18 -7.91
C SER A 145 -23.83 11.62 -6.94
N TYR A 146 -23.39 10.83 -5.96
CA TYR A 146 -24.26 10.09 -5.03
C TYR A 146 -23.75 10.24 -3.60
N PRO A 147 -24.63 10.11 -2.58
CA PRO A 147 -24.20 9.95 -1.21
C PRO A 147 -23.43 8.62 -1.03
N ILE A 148 -22.54 8.59 -0.05
CA ILE A 148 -21.83 7.37 0.34
C ILE A 148 -22.54 6.65 1.49
N HIS A 149 -22.48 5.32 1.50
CA HIS A 149 -22.96 4.53 2.65
C HIS A 149 -22.08 4.79 3.90
N PRO A 150 -22.65 4.95 5.10
CA PRO A 150 -21.87 5.30 6.29
C PRO A 150 -20.76 4.33 6.68
N SER A 151 -20.89 3.04 6.35
CA SER A 151 -19.85 2.03 6.59
C SER A 151 -18.81 1.90 5.47
N ASN A 152 -18.94 2.67 4.38
CA ASN A 152 -18.04 2.58 3.24
C ASN A 152 -17.14 3.83 3.13
N SER A 153 -16.08 3.72 2.34
CA SER A 153 -15.15 4.82 2.04
C SER A 153 -15.24 5.23 0.57
N TRP A 154 -14.72 6.41 0.25
CA TRP A 154 -14.66 6.90 -1.14
C TRP A 154 -13.60 6.18 -1.98
N GLN A 155 -12.70 5.42 -1.36
CA GLN A 155 -11.67 4.60 -2.01
C GLN A 155 -11.65 3.22 -1.36
N THR A 156 -12.45 2.30 -1.88
CA THR A 156 -12.57 0.94 -1.33
C THR A 156 -11.72 -0.06 -2.11
N GLU A 157 -11.55 0.18 -3.40
CA GLU A 157 -10.72 -0.57 -4.30
C GLU A 157 -9.24 -0.41 -3.96
N THR A 158 -8.57 -1.55 -3.78
CA THR A 158 -7.13 -1.64 -3.54
C THR A 158 -6.40 -1.54 -4.87
N PRO A 159 -5.35 -0.70 -4.98
CA PRO A 159 -4.55 -0.63 -6.19
C PRO A 159 -3.83 -1.96 -6.47
N ALA A 160 -3.40 -2.14 -7.71
CA ALA A 160 -2.47 -3.20 -8.11
C ALA A 160 -1.16 -2.57 -8.60
N ALA A 161 -0.04 -3.27 -8.48
CA ALA A 161 1.27 -2.80 -8.93
C ALA A 161 2.04 -3.91 -9.64
N ASP A 162 2.86 -3.53 -10.60
CA ASP A 162 3.90 -4.37 -11.21
C ASP A 162 5.09 -3.49 -11.62
N ASP A 163 6.06 -4.08 -12.31
CA ASP A 163 7.25 -3.36 -12.78
C ASP A 163 6.94 -2.23 -13.79
N ASN A 164 5.73 -2.20 -14.37
CA ASN A 164 5.29 -1.18 -15.34
C ASN A 164 4.57 -0.02 -14.66
N GLY A 165 4.00 -0.22 -13.48
CA GLY A 165 3.40 0.86 -12.71
C GLY A 165 2.36 0.42 -11.69
N VAL A 166 1.56 1.40 -11.26
CA VAL A 166 0.48 1.23 -10.29
C VAL A 166 -0.86 1.56 -10.94
N TYR A 167 -1.83 0.67 -10.75
CA TYR A 167 -3.16 0.71 -11.33
C TYR A 167 -4.18 0.93 -10.22
N VAL A 168 -4.99 1.98 -10.35
CA VAL A 168 -5.98 2.42 -9.37
C VAL A 168 -7.34 2.57 -10.03
#